data_AF-A0A812JW56-F1
#
_entry.id   AF-A0A812JW56-F1
#
_cell.length_a   1.000
_cell.length_b   1.000
_cell.length_c   1.000
_cell.angle_alpha   90.00
_cell.angle_beta   90.00
_cell.angle_gamma   90.00
#
_symmetry.space_group_name_H-M   'P 1'
#
loop_
_entity.id
_entity.type
_entity.pdbx_description
1 polymer ?
#
loop_
_entity_poly.entity_id
_entity_poly.type
_entity_poly.pdbx_seq_one_letter_code
_entity_poly.pdbx_strand_id
1 'polypeptide(L)'
;MARRVAAVTLLLLAKTWAELESLPEDCEDSECSLSLRQLRGEQTLAAIAEHREREDPFDEPADIDSEEAESKPTRPREPVADRWGNMTQEAWEEKQGGMCCFSGDDPSNVCGTCFPSSVASYKNSCSRKSTCGSCGGSWCEPKCVMGAADPNNKCGTAFETGTAKSDTYCGKSAKNCASCNGEWCKRGITKQTPKVEGKPSPVNAVSSASGFCCYRGDGLAKNMCGGCADISQDAACTSVGGCSSCGGTWCPGPRCIKASKDKADPCNTAFGPDSVASEQDYCSKSEEHCGSCHGAWCAAYNISFVTGEKFDPSKPLKMPGDDEEDEDVDDVEEVADPGSAETISELFPDGLPHKKA
;
A
#
# COMPACT_ATOMS: atom_id res chain seq x y z
N MET A 1 31.07 -17.19 7.30
CA MET A 1 30.74 -16.11 6.34
C MET A 1 30.74 -14.72 6.97
N ALA A 2 30.29 -14.53 8.22
CA ALA A 2 30.23 -13.21 8.88
C ALA A 2 31.54 -12.39 8.89
N ARG A 3 32.71 -13.02 9.03
CA ARG A 3 34.02 -12.32 9.01
C ARG A 3 34.42 -11.76 7.64
N ARG A 4 33.89 -12.33 6.54
CA ARG A 4 34.18 -11.84 5.19
C ARG A 4 33.31 -10.62 4.83
N VAL A 5 32.10 -10.54 5.37
CA VAL A 5 31.21 -9.39 5.17
C VAL A 5 31.74 -8.15 5.88
N ALA A 6 32.21 -8.28 7.13
CA ALA A 6 32.76 -7.16 7.89
C ALA A 6 34.01 -6.52 7.23
N ALA A 7 34.85 -7.32 6.58
CA ALA A 7 36.04 -6.81 5.90
C ALA A 7 35.70 -6.01 4.63
N VAL A 8 34.65 -6.40 3.90
CA VAL A 8 34.22 -5.68 2.69
C VAL A 8 33.56 -4.34 3.04
N THR A 9 32.77 -4.29 4.13
CA THR A 9 32.15 -3.04 4.59
C THR A 9 33.19 -2.01 5.07
N LEU A 10 34.25 -2.45 5.75
CA LEU A 10 35.33 -1.56 6.20
C LEU A 10 36.16 -1.00 5.03
N LEU A 11 36.38 -1.80 3.98
CA LEU A 11 37.07 -1.36 2.76
C LEU A 11 36.25 -0.33 1.96
N LEU A 12 34.92 -0.44 1.95
CA LEU A 12 34.05 0.53 1.29
C LEU A 12 34.00 1.87 2.05
N LEU A 13 33.95 1.84 3.38
CA LEU A 13 33.99 3.04 4.23
C LEU A 13 35.33 3.78 4.17
N ALA A 14 36.45 3.05 4.07
CA ALA A 14 37.77 3.68 3.92
C ALA A 14 37.93 4.38 2.55
N LYS A 15 37.31 3.83 1.50
CA LYS A 15 37.39 4.41 0.16
C LYS A 15 36.59 5.72 0.04
N THR A 16 35.44 5.82 0.73
CA THR A 16 34.65 7.06 0.74
C THR A 16 35.28 8.19 1.55
N TRP A 17 36.16 7.89 2.51
CA TRP A 17 36.84 8.92 3.29
C TRP A 17 37.98 9.58 2.49
N ALA A 18 38.71 8.80 1.68
CA ALA A 18 39.83 9.30 0.87
C ALA A 18 39.41 10.26 -0.26
N GLU A 19 38.15 10.25 -0.69
CA GLU A 19 37.61 11.17 -1.70
C GLU A 19 37.13 12.52 -1.12
N LEU A 20 37.08 12.66 0.22
CA LEU A 20 36.69 13.92 0.87
C LEU A 20 37.87 14.87 1.12
N GLU A 21 39.10 14.38 1.01
CA GLU A 21 40.33 15.12 1.34
C GLU A 21 41.00 15.82 0.14
N SER A 22 40.41 15.73 -1.06
CA SER A 22 40.97 16.35 -2.28
C SER A 22 40.18 17.57 -2.78
N LEU A 23 39.67 18.41 -1.88
CA LEU A 23 39.11 19.70 -2.27
C LEU A 23 40.23 20.75 -2.35
N PRO A 24 40.38 21.47 -3.48
CA PRO A 24 41.45 22.44 -3.68
C PRO A 24 41.30 23.66 -2.74
N GLU A 25 42.40 24.03 -2.07
CA GLU A 25 42.48 25.13 -1.08
C GLU A 25 42.59 26.54 -1.69
N ASP A 26 42.46 26.70 -3.02
CA ASP A 26 42.65 28.00 -3.67
C ASP A 26 41.30 28.67 -4.00
N CYS A 27 40.78 29.44 -3.05
CA CYS A 27 39.70 30.42 -3.26
C CYS A 27 40.06 31.75 -2.58
N GLU A 28 41.20 32.32 -2.95
CA GLU A 28 41.49 33.74 -2.71
C GLU A 28 40.82 34.57 -3.83
N ASP A 29 39.66 35.14 -3.53
CA ASP A 29 39.28 36.54 -3.87
C ASP A 29 37.75 36.77 -3.86
N SER A 30 37.32 37.44 -2.78
CA SER A 30 36.24 38.45 -2.67
C SER A 30 34.76 38.16 -2.98
N GLU A 31 34.31 37.04 -3.55
CA GLU A 31 32.86 36.89 -3.88
C GLU A 31 32.11 35.69 -3.23
N CYS A 32 32.78 34.81 -2.47
CA CYS A 32 32.14 33.64 -1.84
C CYS A 32 31.57 33.84 -0.41
N SER A 33 31.60 35.06 0.15
CA SER A 33 31.21 35.28 1.57
C SER A 33 29.71 35.47 1.82
N LEU A 34 28.88 35.53 0.78
CA LEU A 34 27.43 35.73 0.94
C LEU A 34 26.62 34.44 1.18
N SER A 35 27.17 33.27 0.85
CA SER A 35 26.39 32.02 0.88
C SER A 35 26.53 31.21 2.18
N LEU A 36 27.51 31.52 3.04
CA LEU A 36 27.74 30.77 4.29
C LEU A 36 27.06 31.38 5.53
N ARG A 37 26.57 32.63 5.45
CA ARG A 37 25.80 33.26 6.54
C ARG A 37 24.33 32.82 6.58
N GLN A 38 23.77 32.30 5.49
CA GLN A 38 22.40 31.77 5.47
C GLN A 38 22.29 30.36 6.09
N LEU A 39 23.38 29.59 6.15
CA LEU A 39 23.36 28.23 6.69
C LEU A 39 23.55 28.14 8.21
N ARG A 40 23.94 29.23 8.90
CA ARG A 40 24.19 29.23 10.36
C ARG A 40 23.08 29.81 11.23
N GLY A 41 21.99 30.34 10.65
CA GLY A 41 20.79 30.66 11.44
C GLY A 41 21.00 31.61 12.63
N GLU A 42 22.04 32.45 12.62
CA GLU A 42 22.21 33.50 13.62
C GLU A 42 21.41 34.74 13.18
N GLN A 43 20.14 34.81 13.57
CA GLN A 43 19.41 36.07 13.55
C GLN A 43 19.87 36.93 14.73
N THR A 44 20.51 38.04 14.42
CA THR A 44 20.87 39.08 15.39
C THR A 44 19.61 39.75 15.94
N LEU A 45 19.53 39.81 17.26
CA LEU A 45 18.50 40.38 18.13
C LEU A 45 18.32 41.92 18.02
N ALA A 46 18.58 42.54 16.87
CA ALA A 46 18.65 44.01 16.75
C ALA A 46 17.57 44.68 15.88
N ALA A 47 16.57 43.94 15.37
CA ALA A 47 15.57 44.51 14.45
C ALA A 47 14.11 44.52 14.98
N ILE A 48 13.87 44.26 16.27
CA ILE A 48 12.53 44.39 16.88
C ILE A 48 12.56 45.52 17.91
N ALA A 49 12.69 46.75 17.42
CA ALA A 49 12.57 47.94 18.25
C ALA A 49 12.00 49.09 17.42
N GLU A 50 10.80 48.92 16.88
CA GLU A 50 9.94 50.05 16.49
C GLU A 50 8.52 49.57 16.16
N HIS A 51 7.66 49.49 17.17
CA HIS A 51 6.22 49.74 17.05
C HIS A 51 5.64 49.86 18.45
N ARG A 52 5.79 51.07 19.01
CA ARG A 52 5.13 51.50 20.24
C ARG A 52 4.36 52.78 19.89
N GLU A 53 3.14 52.84 20.42
CA GLU A 53 2.29 54.03 20.61
C GLU A 53 1.47 54.50 19.40
N ARG A 54 0.25 53.98 19.31
CA ARG A 54 -0.90 54.79 18.91
C ARG A 54 -2.10 54.42 19.79
N GLU A 55 -2.22 55.16 20.89
CA GLU A 55 -3.46 55.32 21.62
C GLU A 55 -4.32 56.30 20.81
N ASP A 56 -5.51 55.90 20.40
CA ASP A 56 -6.57 56.83 19.98
C ASP A 56 -7.80 56.54 20.87
N PRO A 57 -8.19 57.49 21.74
CA PRO A 57 -9.49 57.53 22.41
C PRO A 57 -10.54 58.17 21.46
N PHE A 58 -11.82 58.17 21.85
CA PHE A 58 -13.02 58.66 21.13
C PHE A 58 -13.81 57.56 20.41
N ASP A 59 -15.14 57.45 20.48
CA ASP A 59 -16.18 58.20 21.17
C ASP A 59 -17.42 57.29 21.19
N GLU A 60 -18.21 57.31 22.27
CA GLU A 60 -19.58 56.80 22.26
C GLU A 60 -20.45 57.70 21.38
N PRO A 61 -21.38 57.15 20.59
CA PRO A 61 -22.63 57.87 20.36
C PRO A 61 -23.83 57.11 20.89
N ALA A 62 -24.62 57.89 21.63
CA ALA A 62 -25.93 57.57 22.18
C ALA A 62 -26.98 57.26 21.09
N ASP A 63 -27.92 56.41 21.48
CA ASP A 63 -29.36 56.46 21.25
C ASP A 63 -29.87 57.31 20.08
N ILE A 64 -30.30 56.64 19.02
CA ILE A 64 -31.30 57.17 18.08
C ILE A 64 -32.38 56.10 17.87
N ASP A 65 -33.46 56.24 18.64
CA ASP A 65 -34.80 55.79 18.26
C ASP A 65 -35.21 56.54 16.98
N SER A 66 -35.53 55.82 15.91
CA SER A 66 -36.28 56.34 14.77
C SER A 66 -36.93 55.19 14.01
N GLU A 67 -38.20 54.96 14.34
CA GLU A 67 -39.16 54.29 13.50
C GLU A 67 -39.36 55.10 12.21
N GLU A 68 -38.89 54.60 11.05
CA GLU A 68 -39.47 55.01 9.78
C GLU A 68 -39.37 53.90 8.74
N ALA A 69 -40.54 53.41 8.35
CA ALA A 69 -40.73 52.41 7.33
C ALA A 69 -40.57 53.06 5.94
N GLU A 70 -39.36 53.05 5.39
CA GLU A 70 -39.14 53.33 3.97
C GLU A 70 -38.55 52.11 3.26
N SER A 71 -39.32 51.63 2.28
CA SER A 71 -39.00 50.55 1.36
C SER A 71 -37.74 50.87 0.56
N LYS A 72 -36.58 50.38 1.02
CA LYS A 72 -35.33 50.40 0.24
C LYS A 72 -35.49 49.56 -1.03
N PRO A 73 -35.03 50.06 -2.19
CA PRO A 73 -35.03 49.29 -3.42
C PRO A 73 -34.12 48.08 -3.26
N THR A 74 -34.69 46.90 -3.49
CA THR A 74 -33.97 45.62 -3.51
C THR A 74 -32.85 45.72 -4.53
N ARG A 75 -31.62 45.98 -4.04
CA ARG A 75 -30.39 45.96 -4.85
C ARG A 75 -30.37 44.62 -5.59
N PRO A 76 -30.22 44.59 -6.93
CA PRO A 76 -30.06 43.34 -7.65
C PRO A 76 -28.96 42.54 -6.98
N ARG A 77 -29.28 41.33 -6.50
CA ARG A 77 -28.27 40.40 -6.01
C ARG A 77 -27.30 40.16 -7.16
N GLU A 78 -26.13 40.80 -7.11
CA GLU A 78 -25.04 40.46 -7.99
C GLU A 78 -24.78 38.95 -7.86
N PRO A 79 -24.71 38.20 -8.96
CA PRO A 79 -24.41 36.79 -8.91
C PRO A 79 -23.02 36.62 -8.26
N VAL A 80 -23.00 36.04 -7.06
CA VAL A 80 -21.80 35.83 -6.23
C VAL A 80 -20.90 34.70 -6.80
N ALA A 81 -20.95 34.47 -8.11
CA ALA A 81 -20.39 33.30 -8.78
C ALA A 81 -18.85 33.32 -8.88
N ASP A 82 -18.21 34.50 -8.76
CA ASP A 82 -16.80 34.62 -9.16
C ASP A 82 -15.79 34.66 -8.01
N ARG A 83 -16.21 34.59 -6.74
CA ARG A 83 -15.26 34.66 -5.60
C ARG A 83 -14.54 33.35 -5.28
N TRP A 84 -14.86 32.26 -6.00
CA TRP A 84 -14.35 30.91 -5.73
C TRP A 84 -13.40 30.41 -6.83
N GLY A 85 -13.19 31.21 -7.88
CA GLY A 85 -12.62 30.76 -9.15
C GLY A 85 -11.17 30.25 -9.12
N ASN A 86 -10.45 30.39 -8.01
CA ASN A 86 -9.04 29.97 -7.96
C ASN A 86 -8.58 29.38 -6.61
N MET A 87 -9.50 28.94 -5.76
CA MET A 87 -9.12 28.29 -4.49
C MET A 87 -8.88 26.80 -4.73
N THR A 88 -7.77 26.26 -4.22
CA THR A 88 -7.51 24.80 -4.22
C THR A 88 -8.19 24.13 -3.02
N GLN A 89 -8.32 22.80 -3.07
CA GLN A 89 -8.85 22.02 -1.95
C GLN A 89 -8.03 22.26 -0.67
N GLU A 90 -6.70 22.27 -0.77
CA GLU A 90 -5.82 22.43 0.38
C GLU A 90 -6.00 23.80 1.05
N ALA A 91 -6.08 24.87 0.24
CA ALA A 91 -6.28 26.22 0.75
C ALA A 91 -7.65 26.38 1.45
N TRP A 92 -8.67 25.65 0.97
CA TRP A 92 -9.97 25.60 1.62
C TRP A 92 -9.92 24.86 2.96
N GLU A 93 -9.30 23.69 3.01
CA GLU A 93 -9.15 22.89 4.22
C GLU A 93 -8.38 23.64 5.31
N GLU A 94 -7.31 24.35 4.94
CA GLU A 94 -6.55 25.21 5.87
C GLU A 94 -7.43 26.34 6.41
N LYS A 95 -8.23 26.97 5.55
CA LYS A 95 -9.15 28.04 5.95
C LYS A 95 -10.28 27.55 6.86
N GLN A 96 -10.80 26.35 6.64
CA GLN A 96 -11.86 25.78 7.48
C GLN A 96 -11.32 25.06 8.73
N GLY A 97 -10.00 24.79 8.79
CA GLY A 97 -9.39 24.01 9.86
C GLY A 97 -9.80 22.53 9.83
N GLY A 98 -9.99 21.97 8.63
CA GLY A 98 -10.37 20.57 8.45
C GLY A 98 -11.04 20.25 7.13
N MET A 99 -11.40 18.98 6.99
CA MET A 99 -12.10 18.43 5.84
C MET A 99 -13.30 17.60 6.29
N CYS A 100 -14.30 17.47 5.43
CA CYS A 100 -15.39 16.54 5.67
C CYS A 100 -15.08 15.19 5.00
N CYS A 101 -15.09 14.11 5.78
CA CYS A 101 -14.87 12.76 5.28
C CYS A 101 -16.16 11.94 5.33
N PHE A 102 -16.56 11.35 4.21
CA PHE A 102 -17.78 10.53 4.13
C PHE A 102 -17.56 9.07 4.58
N SER A 103 -16.36 8.54 4.37
CA SER A 103 -16.02 7.17 4.76
C SER A 103 -14.51 6.97 4.88
N GLY A 104 -14.13 6.05 5.76
CA GLY A 104 -12.77 5.58 5.91
C GLY A 104 -12.75 4.07 6.09
N ASP A 105 -11.54 3.50 6.06
CA ASP A 105 -11.30 2.06 6.21
C ASP A 105 -11.91 1.50 7.50
N ASP A 106 -11.59 2.16 8.62
CA ASP A 106 -12.22 1.90 9.92
C ASP A 106 -13.39 2.87 10.19
N PRO A 107 -14.64 2.38 10.34
CA PRO A 107 -15.79 3.23 10.65
C PRO A 107 -15.73 3.87 12.03
N SER A 108 -14.92 3.35 12.95
CA SER A 108 -14.68 3.95 14.28
C SER A 108 -13.62 5.06 14.23
N ASN A 109 -12.83 5.13 13.16
CA ASN A 109 -11.78 6.13 12.95
C ASN A 109 -11.81 6.73 11.53
N VAL A 110 -13.01 7.09 11.06
CA VAL A 110 -13.25 7.65 9.71
C VAL A 110 -12.25 8.74 9.35
N CYS A 111 -11.88 9.60 10.30
CA CYS A 111 -10.93 10.66 10.05
C CYS A 111 -9.54 10.11 9.74
N GLY A 112 -8.97 9.28 10.62
CA GLY A 112 -7.63 8.69 10.44
C GLY A 112 -7.51 7.81 9.20
N THR A 113 -8.58 7.12 8.83
CA THR A 113 -8.61 6.18 7.71
C THR A 113 -9.38 6.70 6.50
N CYS A 114 -9.60 8.02 6.41
CA CYS A 114 -10.41 8.61 5.36
C CYS A 114 -9.88 8.28 3.96
N PHE A 115 -10.74 7.74 3.10
CA PHE A 115 -10.35 7.46 1.72
C PHE A 115 -10.15 8.79 0.95
N PRO A 116 -9.13 8.88 0.06
CA PRO A 116 -8.92 10.08 -0.75
C PRO A 116 -10.15 10.51 -1.55
N SER A 117 -10.92 9.55 -2.07
CA SER A 117 -12.15 9.78 -2.84
C SER A 117 -13.37 10.12 -1.97
N SER A 118 -13.28 9.93 -0.65
CA SER A 118 -14.36 10.20 0.30
C SER A 118 -14.27 11.58 0.96
N VAL A 119 -13.30 12.40 0.55
CA VAL A 119 -13.17 13.79 1.03
C VAL A 119 -14.15 14.68 0.25
N ALA A 120 -14.95 15.47 0.97
CA ALA A 120 -15.85 16.43 0.35
C ALA A 120 -15.06 17.51 -0.41
N SER A 121 -15.35 17.65 -1.70
CA SER A 121 -14.79 18.73 -2.52
C SER A 121 -15.16 20.10 -1.95
N TYR A 122 -14.22 21.05 -1.93
CA TYR A 122 -14.41 22.43 -1.48
C TYR A 122 -15.55 23.14 -2.21
N LYS A 123 -15.89 22.70 -3.43
CA LYS A 123 -17.00 23.23 -4.22
C LYS A 123 -18.36 22.79 -3.68
N ASN A 124 -18.42 21.73 -2.88
CA ASN A 124 -19.64 21.20 -2.27
C ASN A 124 -19.93 21.92 -0.94
N SER A 125 -21.19 22.17 -0.64
CA SER A 125 -21.62 22.70 0.65
C SER A 125 -21.19 21.82 1.83
N CYS A 126 -21.06 20.50 1.65
CA CYS A 126 -20.61 19.56 2.68
C CYS A 126 -19.15 19.75 3.14
N SER A 127 -18.35 20.51 2.40
CA SER A 127 -16.96 20.82 2.77
C SER A 127 -16.82 21.83 3.92
N ARG A 128 -17.93 22.25 4.53
CA ARG A 128 -17.96 23.15 5.70
C ARG A 128 -18.22 22.35 6.97
N LYS A 129 -17.59 22.78 8.06
CA LYS A 129 -17.76 22.17 9.39
C LYS A 129 -19.23 22.07 9.81
N SER A 130 -20.02 23.13 9.55
CA SER A 130 -21.42 23.21 9.97
C SER A 130 -22.37 22.30 9.19
N THR A 131 -22.02 21.89 7.97
CA THR A 131 -22.88 21.10 7.08
C THR A 131 -22.41 19.66 6.92
N CYS A 132 -21.14 19.37 7.21
CA CYS A 132 -20.56 18.04 7.05
C CYS A 132 -21.41 16.93 7.70
N GLY A 133 -21.84 17.12 8.95
CA GLY A 133 -22.69 16.15 9.66
C GLY A 133 -24.05 15.93 8.99
N SER A 134 -24.66 16.99 8.44
CA SER A 134 -25.94 16.87 7.71
C SER A 134 -25.81 16.13 6.37
N CYS A 135 -24.58 16.07 5.82
CA CYS A 135 -24.28 15.29 4.63
C CYS A 135 -23.88 13.84 4.94
N GLY A 136 -23.96 13.39 6.19
CA GLY A 136 -23.55 12.06 6.61
C GLY A 136 -22.03 11.87 6.72
N GLY A 137 -21.25 12.96 6.68
CA GLY A 137 -19.80 12.90 6.87
C GLY A 137 -19.37 13.20 8.30
N SER A 138 -18.12 12.86 8.60
CA SER A 138 -17.42 13.24 9.83
C SER A 138 -16.46 14.39 9.55
N TRP A 139 -16.48 15.42 10.40
CA TRP A 139 -15.54 16.54 10.28
C TRP A 139 -14.19 16.14 10.87
N CYS A 140 -13.15 16.21 10.06
CA CYS A 140 -11.80 15.78 10.39
C CYS A 140 -10.89 16.98 10.52
N GLU A 141 -10.56 17.30 11.77
CA GLU A 141 -9.60 18.34 12.09
C GLU A 141 -8.17 17.81 11.89
N PRO A 142 -7.29 18.59 11.24
CA PRO A 142 -5.90 18.21 11.10
C PRO A 142 -5.24 18.21 12.48
N LYS A 143 -4.26 17.32 12.68
CA LYS A 143 -3.53 17.23 13.95
C LYS A 143 -2.03 17.21 13.72
N CYS A 144 -1.29 17.76 14.68
CA CYS A 144 0.16 17.68 14.68
C CYS A 144 0.63 16.38 15.35
N VAL A 145 1.33 15.52 14.61
CA VAL A 145 1.92 14.28 15.13
C VAL A 145 3.40 14.48 15.37
N MET A 146 3.81 14.44 16.63
CA MET A 146 5.20 14.53 17.07
C MET A 146 5.84 13.16 17.25
N GLY A 147 5.06 12.13 17.60
CA GLY A 147 5.54 10.76 17.83
C GLY A 147 4.69 9.71 17.11
N ALA A 148 5.36 8.78 16.44
CA ALA A 148 4.75 7.70 15.68
C ALA A 148 5.64 6.45 15.69
N ALA A 149 5.06 5.28 15.40
CA ALA A 149 5.79 4.02 15.35
C ALA A 149 6.76 3.96 14.17
N ASP A 150 6.36 4.50 13.01
CA ASP A 150 7.22 4.69 11.85
C ASP A 150 7.48 6.20 11.65
N PRO A 151 8.73 6.67 11.78
CA PRO A 151 9.06 8.07 11.59
C PRO A 151 8.84 8.56 10.14
N ASN A 152 8.76 7.67 9.15
CA ASN A 152 8.48 8.01 7.75
C ASN A 152 6.98 8.01 7.42
N ASN A 153 6.14 7.53 8.33
CA ASN A 153 4.69 7.50 8.17
C ASN A 153 4.02 7.95 9.47
N LYS A 154 4.29 9.20 9.90
CA LYS A 154 3.82 9.67 11.20
C LYS A 154 2.30 9.71 11.28
N CYS A 155 1.64 10.12 10.21
CA CYS A 155 0.17 10.23 10.18
C CYS A 155 -0.55 8.87 10.23
N GLY A 156 0.04 7.83 9.62
CA GLY A 156 -0.53 6.48 9.61
C GLY A 156 -0.16 5.62 10.83
N THR A 157 0.85 6.02 11.60
CA THR A 157 1.37 5.24 12.74
C THR A 157 1.49 6.05 14.03
N ALA A 158 0.73 7.15 14.14
CA ALA A 158 0.78 8.05 15.28
C ALA A 158 0.46 7.32 16.59
N PHE A 159 1.28 7.57 17.62
CA PHE A 159 0.93 7.17 18.98
C PHE A 159 -0.16 8.08 19.53
N GLU A 160 -0.99 7.55 20.42
CA GLU A 160 -2.03 8.35 21.08
C GLU A 160 -1.43 9.52 21.89
N THR A 161 -0.31 9.29 22.57
CA THR A 161 0.45 10.33 23.29
C THR A 161 1.33 11.17 22.37
N GLY A 162 1.55 10.71 21.14
CA GLY A 162 2.41 11.36 20.14
C GLY A 162 1.72 12.49 19.38
N THR A 163 0.45 12.78 19.65
CA THR A 163 -0.32 13.83 18.96
C THR A 163 -0.46 15.06 19.85
N ALA A 164 -0.11 16.24 19.33
CA ALA A 164 -0.30 17.50 20.04
C ALA A 164 -1.79 17.81 20.19
N LYS A 165 -2.18 18.30 21.37
CA LYS A 165 -3.55 18.78 21.61
C LYS A 165 -3.78 20.08 20.83
N SER A 166 -4.99 20.28 20.29
CA SER A 166 -5.33 21.41 19.41
C SER A 166 -5.19 22.80 20.08
N ASP A 167 -5.22 22.86 21.41
CA ASP A 167 -5.07 24.08 22.21
C ASP A 167 -3.59 24.45 22.48
N THR A 168 -2.66 23.51 22.29
CA THR A 168 -1.22 23.73 22.49
C THR A 168 -0.58 24.44 21.29
N TYR A 169 0.59 25.05 21.49
CA TYR A 169 1.32 25.73 20.43
C TYR A 169 1.48 24.86 19.17
N CYS A 170 1.95 23.62 19.32
CA CYS A 170 2.19 22.69 18.21
C CYS A 170 0.90 22.25 17.49
N GLY A 171 -0.24 22.21 18.19
CA GLY A 171 -1.53 21.78 17.64
C GLY A 171 -2.33 22.87 16.92
N LYS A 172 -1.89 24.13 16.98
CA LYS A 172 -2.64 25.28 16.41
C LYS A 172 -2.49 25.45 14.90
N SER A 173 -1.36 25.07 14.32
CA SER A 173 -1.10 25.26 12.89
C SER A 173 -0.01 24.32 12.37
N ALA A 174 0.00 24.10 11.06
CA ALA A 174 1.05 23.34 10.37
C ALA A 174 2.44 23.96 10.61
N LYS A 175 2.55 25.29 10.62
CA LYS A 175 3.79 26.00 10.87
C LYS A 175 4.32 25.74 12.28
N ASN A 176 3.46 25.83 13.29
CA ASN A 176 3.85 25.56 14.67
C ASN A 176 4.21 24.07 14.87
N CYS A 177 3.49 23.19 14.20
CA CYS A 177 3.78 21.76 14.22
C CYS A 177 5.20 21.46 13.71
N ALA A 178 5.57 22.07 12.58
CA ALA A 178 6.93 21.96 12.03
C ALA A 178 7.98 22.49 13.03
N SER A 179 7.70 23.59 13.73
CA SER A 179 8.59 24.10 14.79
C SER A 179 8.75 23.16 15.98
N CYS A 180 7.79 22.25 16.21
CA CYS A 180 7.87 21.21 17.23
C CYS A 180 8.43 19.87 16.69
N ASN A 181 9.04 19.86 15.50
CA ASN A 181 9.50 18.64 14.81
C ASN A 181 8.38 17.60 14.56
N GLY A 182 7.13 18.07 14.50
CA GLY A 182 5.97 17.26 14.16
C GLY A 182 5.62 17.29 12.68
N GLU A 183 4.73 16.39 12.28
CA GLU A 183 4.12 16.35 10.95
C GLU A 183 2.63 16.72 11.05
N TRP A 184 2.17 17.56 10.12
CA TRP A 184 0.79 18.04 10.10
C TRP A 184 -0.11 17.11 9.28
N CYS A 185 -0.90 16.30 9.97
CA CYS A 185 -1.70 15.25 9.37
C CYS A 185 -3.10 15.77 9.02
N LYS A 186 -3.36 15.95 7.72
CA LYS A 186 -4.63 16.48 7.18
C LYS A 186 -5.80 15.53 7.39
N ARG A 187 -5.57 14.22 7.23
CA ARG A 187 -6.57 13.16 7.34
C ARG A 187 -6.68 12.64 8.77
N GLY A 188 -6.66 13.52 9.78
CA GLY A 188 -6.57 13.05 11.17
C GLY A 188 -5.37 12.12 11.41
N ILE A 189 -5.50 11.21 12.37
CA ILE A 189 -4.45 10.26 12.74
C ILE A 189 -5.02 8.84 12.78
N THR A 190 -4.31 7.88 12.22
CA THR A 190 -4.61 6.47 12.48
C THR A 190 -4.03 6.14 13.85
N LYS A 191 -4.89 6.01 14.86
CA LYS A 191 -4.43 5.59 16.18
C LYS A 191 -3.98 4.14 16.07
N GLN A 192 -2.67 3.91 16.16
CA GLN A 192 -2.21 2.57 16.52
C GLN A 192 -2.29 2.46 18.04
N THR A 193 -3.24 1.66 18.52
CA THR A 193 -3.11 1.09 19.86
C THR A 193 -1.80 0.31 19.83
N PRO A 194 -0.82 0.60 20.71
CA PRO A 194 0.40 -0.17 20.78
C PRO A 194 -0.02 -1.63 20.87
N LYS A 195 0.24 -2.40 19.81
CA LYS A 195 0.04 -3.83 19.83
C LYS A 195 1.09 -4.32 20.79
N VAL A 196 0.72 -4.40 22.08
CA VAL A 196 1.46 -5.16 23.07
C VAL A 196 1.77 -6.47 22.35
N GLU A 197 3.04 -6.81 22.21
CA GLU A 197 3.49 -8.12 21.69
C GLU A 197 2.98 -9.20 22.63
N GLY A 198 1.66 -9.42 22.60
CA GLY A 198 1.01 -10.58 23.14
C GLY A 198 1.39 -11.70 22.20
N LYS A 199 2.22 -12.61 22.74
CA LYS A 199 2.37 -14.01 22.33
C LYS A 199 1.19 -14.44 21.44
N PRO A 200 1.42 -14.84 20.18
CA PRO A 200 0.34 -15.08 19.23
C PRO A 200 -0.63 -16.10 19.83
N SER A 201 -1.82 -15.62 20.17
CA SER A 201 -2.95 -16.49 20.45
C SER A 201 -3.30 -17.17 19.13
N PRO A 202 -3.47 -18.50 19.09
CA PRO A 202 -3.72 -19.23 17.85
C PRO A 202 -5.07 -18.78 17.30
N VAL A 203 -5.04 -17.93 16.28
CA VAL A 203 -6.19 -17.73 15.40
C VAL A 203 -6.46 -19.07 14.73
N ASN A 204 -7.59 -19.67 15.11
CA ASN A 204 -8.06 -20.91 14.51
C ASN A 204 -8.17 -20.71 13.01
N ALA A 205 -7.35 -21.47 12.28
CA ALA A 205 -7.42 -21.62 10.84
C ALA A 205 -8.86 -21.99 10.46
N VAL A 206 -9.47 -21.13 9.64
CA VAL A 206 -10.78 -21.42 9.06
C VAL A 206 -10.65 -22.60 8.11
N SER A 207 -11.61 -23.51 8.25
CA SER A 207 -11.74 -24.85 7.70
C SER A 207 -11.57 -25.00 6.18
N SER A 208 -10.59 -25.83 5.81
CA SER A 208 -10.68 -26.99 4.88
C SER A 208 -11.32 -26.88 3.49
N ALA A 209 -11.60 -25.68 2.97
CA ALA A 209 -11.87 -25.48 1.55
C ALA A 209 -10.84 -24.48 1.02
N SER A 210 -10.06 -24.89 0.03
CA SER A 210 -8.82 -24.26 -0.42
C SER A 210 -8.99 -22.96 -1.19
N GLY A 211 -9.43 -21.92 -0.48
CA GLY A 211 -9.57 -20.59 -1.03
C GLY A 211 -9.96 -19.55 0.00
N PHE A 212 -10.16 -18.34 -0.50
CA PHE A 212 -10.58 -17.18 0.28
C PHE A 212 -11.62 -16.41 -0.53
N CYS A 213 -12.51 -15.68 0.16
CA CYS A 213 -13.53 -14.88 -0.49
C CYS A 213 -13.04 -13.45 -0.73
N CYS A 214 -13.04 -13.01 -1.98
CA CYS A 214 -12.59 -11.67 -2.37
C CYS A 214 -13.78 -10.73 -2.71
N TYR A 215 -13.88 -9.57 -2.05
CA TYR A 215 -15.00 -8.63 -2.26
C TYR A 215 -14.72 -7.46 -3.19
N ARG A 216 -13.48 -7.01 -3.25
CA ARG A 216 -13.07 -5.84 -4.03
C ARG A 216 -11.74 -6.11 -4.70
N GLY A 217 -11.63 -5.69 -5.95
CA GLY A 217 -10.41 -5.72 -6.74
C GLY A 217 -10.59 -4.84 -7.96
N ASP A 218 -9.48 -4.48 -8.59
CA ASP A 218 -9.42 -3.41 -9.60
C ASP A 218 -10.08 -3.78 -10.96
N GLY A 219 -10.78 -4.93 -11.04
CA GLY A 219 -11.42 -5.43 -12.24
C GLY A 219 -12.89 -5.81 -12.03
N LEU A 220 -13.80 -5.11 -12.70
CA LEU A 220 -15.26 -5.33 -12.70
C LEU A 220 -15.74 -6.66 -13.33
N ALA A 221 -14.87 -7.65 -13.59
CA ALA A 221 -15.29 -8.91 -14.21
C ALA A 221 -14.31 -10.09 -13.98
N LYS A 222 -14.88 -11.24 -13.59
CA LYS A 222 -14.42 -12.65 -13.71
C LYS A 222 -13.03 -13.07 -13.19
N ASN A 223 -12.12 -12.18 -12.82
CA ASN A 223 -10.75 -12.53 -12.40
C ASN A 223 -10.24 -11.71 -11.20
N MET A 224 -11.04 -11.56 -10.13
CA MET A 224 -10.69 -10.73 -8.96
C MET A 224 -9.57 -11.32 -8.08
N CYS A 225 -9.19 -12.57 -8.32
CA CYS A 225 -8.36 -13.35 -7.40
C CYS A 225 -6.87 -13.02 -7.37
N GLY A 226 -6.38 -12.18 -8.29
CA GLY A 226 -4.99 -11.70 -8.28
C GLY A 226 -4.83 -10.22 -7.96
N GLY A 227 -5.94 -9.53 -7.65
CA GLY A 227 -5.95 -8.10 -7.27
C GLY A 227 -6.92 -7.86 -6.13
N CYS A 228 -7.02 -8.80 -5.20
CA CYS A 228 -7.98 -8.70 -4.12
C CYS A 228 -7.56 -7.62 -3.11
N ALA A 229 -8.33 -6.54 -3.02
CA ALA A 229 -8.15 -5.49 -2.03
C ALA A 229 -8.58 -5.98 -0.64
N ASP A 230 -9.69 -6.75 -0.56
CA ASP A 230 -10.30 -7.15 0.71
C ASP A 230 -10.70 -8.63 0.73
N ILE A 231 -10.16 -9.37 1.71
CA ILE A 231 -10.50 -10.77 2.00
C ILE A 231 -11.56 -10.84 3.10
N SER A 232 -12.61 -11.64 2.91
CA SER A 232 -13.62 -11.85 3.95
C SER A 232 -13.05 -12.51 5.19
N GLN A 233 -13.31 -11.87 6.34
CA GLN A 233 -13.11 -12.47 7.66
C GLN A 233 -14.43 -12.99 8.26
N ASP A 234 -15.56 -12.77 7.59
CA ASP A 234 -16.86 -13.24 8.07
C ASP A 234 -16.98 -14.75 7.86
N ALA A 235 -17.22 -15.48 8.95
CA ALA A 235 -17.40 -16.93 8.95
C ALA A 235 -18.53 -17.41 8.01
N ALA A 236 -19.54 -16.58 7.75
CA ALA A 236 -20.60 -16.89 6.78
C ALA A 236 -20.09 -16.90 5.34
N CYS A 237 -18.96 -16.24 5.06
CA CYS A 237 -18.43 -16.01 3.73
C CYS A 237 -17.10 -16.73 3.46
N THR A 238 -16.57 -17.47 4.43
CA THR A 238 -15.32 -18.25 4.31
C THR A 238 -15.49 -19.61 3.63
N SER A 239 -16.61 -19.84 2.96
CA SER A 239 -16.84 -21.04 2.15
C SER A 239 -17.15 -20.66 0.70
N VAL A 240 -16.92 -21.59 -0.23
CA VAL A 240 -17.24 -21.40 -1.66
C VAL A 240 -18.69 -20.92 -1.84
N GLY A 241 -19.64 -21.57 -1.15
CA GLY A 241 -21.06 -21.22 -1.22
C GLY A 241 -21.39 -19.90 -0.51
N GLY A 242 -20.76 -19.64 0.64
CA GLY A 242 -20.98 -18.41 1.40
C GLY A 242 -20.43 -17.17 0.70
N CYS A 243 -19.31 -17.31 -0.01
CA CYS A 243 -18.68 -16.19 -0.68
C CYS A 243 -19.59 -15.53 -1.74
N SER A 244 -20.29 -16.34 -2.53
CA SER A 244 -21.24 -15.84 -3.52
C SER A 244 -22.44 -15.12 -2.88
N SER A 245 -22.92 -15.59 -1.72
CA SER A 245 -24.01 -14.92 -1.00
C SER A 245 -23.61 -13.58 -0.42
N CYS A 246 -22.32 -13.39 -0.12
CA CYS A 246 -21.80 -12.14 0.40
C CYS A 246 -21.40 -11.16 -0.71
N GLY A 247 -21.60 -11.52 -1.98
CA GLY A 247 -21.22 -10.70 -3.14
C GLY A 247 -19.73 -10.74 -3.48
N GLY A 248 -18.98 -11.69 -2.91
CA GLY A 248 -17.58 -11.91 -3.25
C GLY A 248 -17.38 -12.98 -4.31
N THR A 249 -16.17 -13.02 -4.88
CA THR A 249 -15.71 -14.12 -5.75
C THR A 249 -14.84 -15.05 -4.93
N TRP A 250 -15.15 -16.35 -4.95
CA TRP A 250 -14.29 -17.35 -4.30
C TRP A 250 -13.02 -17.52 -5.10
N CYS A 251 -11.90 -17.30 -4.44
CA CYS A 251 -10.58 -17.40 -5.03
C CYS A 251 -9.91 -18.68 -4.55
N PRO A 252 -9.68 -19.66 -5.44
CA PRO A 252 -8.86 -20.81 -5.08
C PRO A 252 -7.50 -20.25 -4.65
N GLY A 253 -7.08 -20.60 -3.44
CA GLY A 253 -6.09 -19.83 -2.70
C GLY A 253 -4.79 -19.65 -3.47
N PRO A 254 -4.10 -18.50 -3.32
CA PRO A 254 -2.75 -18.35 -3.83
C PRO A 254 -1.86 -19.51 -3.37
N ARG A 255 -0.89 -19.87 -4.22
CA ARG A 255 0.04 -20.95 -3.92
C ARG A 255 1.45 -20.40 -3.84
N CYS A 256 2.16 -20.86 -2.82
CA CYS A 256 3.57 -20.57 -2.67
C CYS A 256 4.39 -21.44 -3.63
N ILE A 257 5.12 -20.83 -4.55
CA ILE A 257 6.09 -21.49 -5.41
C ILE A 257 7.42 -21.56 -4.67
N LYS A 258 7.80 -22.75 -4.21
CA LYS A 258 9.05 -23.02 -3.49
C LYS A 258 10.26 -23.12 -4.43
N ALA A 259 10.04 -23.45 -5.70
CA ALA A 259 11.11 -23.57 -6.69
C ALA A 259 10.65 -23.17 -8.10
N SER A 260 11.44 -22.36 -8.78
CA SER A 260 11.19 -21.94 -10.16
C SER A 260 12.49 -21.87 -10.96
N LYS A 261 12.39 -22.03 -12.28
CA LYS A 261 13.51 -21.93 -13.21
C LYS A 261 13.96 -20.49 -13.39
N ASP A 262 13.01 -19.56 -13.49
CA ASP A 262 13.27 -18.13 -13.52
C ASP A 262 12.87 -17.50 -12.19
N LYS A 263 13.80 -16.75 -11.58
CA LYS A 263 13.56 -16.02 -10.34
C LYS A 263 12.85 -14.69 -10.58
N ALA A 264 12.91 -14.15 -11.80
CA ALA A 264 12.19 -12.93 -12.18
C ALA A 264 10.71 -13.23 -12.47
N ASP A 265 10.39 -14.46 -12.86
CA ASP A 265 9.02 -14.92 -13.12
C ASP A 265 8.76 -16.30 -12.50
N PRO A 266 8.71 -16.37 -11.15
CA PRO A 266 8.53 -17.65 -10.46
C PRO A 266 7.15 -18.26 -10.71
N CYS A 267 6.15 -17.44 -11.05
CA CYS A 267 4.80 -17.92 -11.30
C CYS A 267 4.69 -18.67 -12.63
N ASN A 268 5.34 -18.20 -13.70
CA ASN A 268 5.24 -18.89 -14.99
C ASN A 268 6.31 -19.96 -15.24
N THR A 269 7.23 -20.19 -14.29
CA THR A 269 8.39 -21.07 -14.47
C THR A 269 8.61 -22.08 -13.35
N ALA A 270 7.54 -22.50 -12.66
CA ALA A 270 7.63 -23.54 -11.63
C ALA A 270 8.21 -24.85 -12.21
N PHE A 271 9.11 -25.53 -11.51
CA PHE A 271 9.76 -26.74 -12.05
C PHE A 271 8.81 -27.92 -12.22
N GLY A 272 7.75 -27.99 -11.42
CA GLY A 272 6.75 -29.04 -11.48
C GLY A 272 5.77 -28.95 -10.32
N PRO A 273 4.86 -29.93 -10.19
CA PRO A 273 3.81 -29.91 -9.16
C PRO A 273 4.36 -29.85 -7.73
N ASP A 274 5.49 -30.52 -7.45
CA ASP A 274 6.16 -30.51 -6.14
C ASP A 274 6.82 -29.18 -5.78
N SER A 275 7.00 -28.32 -6.78
CA SER A 275 7.52 -26.96 -6.60
C SER A 275 6.47 -26.03 -6.00
N VAL A 276 5.20 -26.45 -6.00
CA VAL A 276 4.07 -25.71 -5.43
C VAL A 276 3.79 -26.27 -4.04
N ALA A 277 3.80 -25.41 -3.02
CA ALA A 277 3.46 -25.81 -1.66
C ALA A 277 2.02 -26.38 -1.61
N SER A 278 1.85 -27.55 -1.02
CA SER A 278 0.54 -28.18 -0.83
C SER A 278 -0.31 -27.36 0.14
N GLU A 279 -1.63 -27.55 0.15
CA GLU A 279 -2.56 -26.81 1.04
C GLU A 279 -2.29 -27.01 2.52
N GLN A 280 -1.66 -28.13 2.88
CA GLN A 280 -1.33 -28.47 4.26
C GLN A 280 0.08 -28.01 4.65
N ASP A 281 0.91 -27.63 3.67
CA ASP A 281 2.27 -27.13 3.89
C ASP A 281 2.23 -25.79 4.64
N TYR A 282 3.17 -25.57 5.56
CA TYR A 282 3.30 -24.31 6.29
C TYR A 282 3.45 -23.13 5.31
N CYS A 283 4.18 -23.33 4.21
CA CYS A 283 4.50 -22.29 3.24
C CYS A 283 3.28 -21.80 2.45
N SER A 284 2.17 -22.54 2.41
CA SER A 284 0.97 -22.15 1.65
C SER A 284 -0.08 -21.40 2.47
N LYS A 285 0.18 -21.16 3.77
CA LYS A 285 -0.79 -20.53 4.68
C LYS A 285 -0.97 -19.03 4.46
N SER A 286 0.10 -18.31 4.12
CA SER A 286 0.06 -16.89 3.78
C SER A 286 1.28 -16.47 2.96
N GLU A 287 1.24 -15.28 2.37
CA GLU A 287 2.37 -14.68 1.66
C GLU A 287 3.61 -14.55 2.56
N GLU A 288 3.42 -14.16 3.82
CA GLU A 288 4.49 -14.07 4.81
C GLU A 288 5.14 -15.44 5.10
N HIS A 289 4.32 -16.50 5.19
CA HIS A 289 4.82 -17.87 5.37
C HIS A 289 5.58 -18.33 4.14
N CYS A 290 5.09 -17.99 2.95
CA CYS A 290 5.76 -18.29 1.70
C CYS A 290 7.13 -17.62 1.62
N GLY A 291 7.21 -16.33 1.98
CA GLY A 291 8.48 -15.60 2.05
C GLY A 291 9.45 -16.20 3.07
N SER A 292 8.93 -16.71 4.19
CA SER A 292 9.74 -17.44 5.20
C SER A 292 10.31 -18.75 4.66
N CYS A 293 9.62 -19.39 3.71
CA CYS A 293 10.09 -20.57 3.00
C CYS A 293 10.94 -20.24 1.75
N HIS A 294 11.29 -18.97 1.55
CA HIS A 294 11.99 -18.48 0.35
C HIS A 294 11.23 -18.74 -0.97
N GLY A 295 9.90 -18.88 -0.91
CA GLY A 295 9.06 -19.02 -2.08
C GLY A 295 8.52 -17.68 -2.59
N ALA A 296 7.85 -17.73 -3.75
CA ALA A 296 7.11 -16.61 -4.31
C ALA A 296 5.60 -16.89 -4.24
N TRP A 297 4.83 -15.89 -3.83
CA TRP A 297 3.39 -16.00 -3.71
C TRP A 297 2.72 -15.70 -5.06
N CYS A 298 2.05 -16.70 -5.63
CA CYS A 298 1.45 -16.61 -6.96
C CYS A 298 -0.05 -16.83 -6.89
N ALA A 299 -0.81 -16.08 -7.67
CA ALA A 299 -2.22 -16.36 -7.91
C ALA A 299 -2.36 -17.70 -8.63
N ALA A 300 -3.22 -18.61 -8.15
CA ALA A 300 -3.27 -20.00 -8.59
C ALA A 300 -3.42 -20.17 -10.12
N TYR A 301 -4.15 -19.26 -10.78
CA TYR A 301 -4.41 -19.30 -12.22
C TYR A 301 -3.26 -18.79 -13.09
N ASN A 302 -2.25 -18.15 -12.49
CA ASN A 302 -1.05 -17.65 -13.16
C ASN A 302 0.15 -18.60 -12.98
N ILE A 303 -0.07 -19.82 -12.49
CA ILE A 303 1.01 -20.78 -12.29
C ILE A 303 1.12 -21.65 -13.53
N SER A 304 2.25 -21.56 -14.23
CA SER A 304 2.63 -22.51 -15.28
C SER A 304 3.96 -23.18 -14.95
N PHE A 305 4.05 -24.43 -15.34
CA PHE A 305 5.29 -25.19 -15.21
C PHE A 305 6.23 -24.89 -16.36
N VAL A 306 7.51 -25.21 -16.18
CA VAL A 306 8.54 -25.17 -17.24
C VAL A 306 8.17 -25.99 -18.48
N THR A 307 7.27 -26.96 -18.34
CA THR A 307 6.72 -27.77 -19.44
C THR A 307 5.65 -27.04 -20.25
N GLY A 308 5.17 -25.88 -19.79
CA GLY A 308 4.05 -25.14 -20.35
C GLY A 308 2.68 -25.62 -19.86
N GLU A 309 2.61 -26.70 -19.07
CA GLU A 309 1.38 -27.14 -18.44
C GLU A 309 0.95 -26.13 -17.37
N LYS A 310 -0.34 -25.79 -17.35
CA LYS A 310 -0.92 -24.90 -16.33
C LYS A 310 -1.23 -25.68 -15.07
N PHE A 311 -1.00 -25.09 -13.92
CA PHE A 311 -1.39 -25.66 -12.64
C PHE A 311 -2.93 -25.78 -12.56
N ASP A 312 -3.43 -26.98 -12.29
CA ASP A 312 -4.84 -27.24 -12.01
C ASP A 312 -5.00 -27.57 -10.52
N PRO A 313 -5.58 -26.67 -9.71
CA PRO A 313 -5.79 -26.92 -8.28
C PRO A 313 -6.78 -28.06 -8.00
N SER A 314 -7.57 -28.47 -8.99
CA SER A 314 -8.57 -29.55 -8.86
C SER A 314 -7.93 -30.94 -9.03
N LYS A 315 -6.75 -31.00 -9.66
CA LYS A 315 -6.03 -32.25 -9.86
C LYS A 315 -5.23 -32.52 -8.59
N PRO A 316 -5.53 -33.61 -7.85
CA PRO A 316 -4.73 -33.94 -6.68
C PRO A 316 -3.28 -34.06 -7.11
N LEU A 317 -2.39 -33.36 -6.40
CA LEU A 317 -0.96 -33.53 -6.56
C LEU A 317 -0.68 -35.00 -6.25
N LYS A 318 -0.45 -35.79 -7.30
CA LYS A 318 0.02 -37.16 -7.15
C LYS A 318 1.41 -37.00 -6.57
N MET A 319 1.53 -37.11 -5.26
CA MET A 319 2.83 -37.31 -4.65
C MET A 319 3.40 -38.52 -5.38
N PRO A 320 4.66 -38.48 -5.86
CA PRO A 320 5.35 -39.71 -6.21
C PRO A 320 5.34 -40.55 -4.94
N GLY A 321 4.33 -41.39 -4.80
CA GLY A 321 4.31 -42.44 -3.83
C GLY A 321 5.49 -43.33 -4.18
N ASP A 322 6.15 -43.82 -3.15
CA ASP A 322 7.20 -44.81 -3.19
C ASP A 322 6.68 -46.16 -3.76
N ASP A 323 6.04 -46.13 -4.93
CA ASP A 323 5.74 -47.30 -5.76
C ASP A 323 7.01 -47.65 -6.58
N GLU A 324 8.16 -47.71 -5.89
CA GLU A 324 9.22 -48.67 -6.23
C GLU A 324 8.91 -49.94 -5.45
N GLU A 325 7.81 -50.62 -5.79
CA GLU A 325 7.80 -52.06 -5.62
C GLU A 325 8.50 -52.64 -6.85
N ASP A 326 9.80 -52.84 -6.67
CA ASP A 326 10.52 -54.06 -7.06
C ASP A 326 9.66 -55.07 -7.85
N GLU A 327 9.52 -54.89 -9.17
CA GLU A 327 9.38 -56.05 -10.02
C GLU A 327 10.80 -56.56 -10.30
N ASP A 328 11.19 -57.49 -9.43
CA ASP A 328 12.27 -58.45 -9.64
C ASP A 328 12.18 -59.03 -11.06
N VAL A 329 12.94 -58.45 -12.01
CA VAL A 329 13.27 -59.11 -13.26
C VAL A 329 14.56 -59.89 -13.02
N ASP A 330 14.43 -60.95 -12.22
CA ASP A 330 15.39 -62.04 -12.20
C ASP A 330 15.42 -62.71 -13.59
N ASP A 331 16.64 -63.01 -14.03
CA ASP A 331 16.99 -64.09 -14.96
C ASP A 331 16.37 -64.08 -16.38
N VAL A 332 17.18 -63.84 -17.42
CA VAL A 332 17.93 -64.92 -18.12
C VAL A 332 18.72 -64.43 -19.35
N GLU A 333 19.98 -64.87 -19.37
CA GLU A 333 20.81 -65.30 -20.51
C GLU A 333 21.24 -64.32 -21.63
N GLU A 334 22.49 -63.87 -21.49
CA GLU A 334 23.61 -64.28 -22.33
C GLU A 334 23.27 -64.93 -23.69
N VAL A 335 23.51 -64.21 -24.79
CA VAL A 335 24.23 -64.74 -25.96
C VAL A 335 24.83 -63.61 -26.80
N ALA A 336 26.12 -63.75 -27.07
CA ALA A 336 26.89 -62.96 -28.02
C ALA A 336 26.45 -63.21 -29.48
N ASP A 337 26.65 -62.24 -30.38
CA ASP A 337 27.66 -62.27 -31.46
C ASP A 337 27.36 -61.17 -32.53
N PRO A 338 28.38 -60.63 -33.25
CA PRO A 338 28.26 -59.43 -34.07
C PRO A 338 28.15 -59.70 -35.59
N GLY A 339 27.54 -58.76 -36.31
CA GLY A 339 27.88 -58.45 -37.71
C GLY A 339 27.16 -59.22 -38.83
N SER A 340 26.36 -58.49 -39.61
CA SER A 340 26.26 -58.52 -41.08
C SER A 340 25.20 -57.47 -41.46
N ALA A 341 25.54 -56.40 -42.18
CA ALA A 341 25.83 -56.32 -43.61
C ALA A 341 24.63 -56.73 -44.50
N GLU A 342 24.17 -55.73 -45.27
CA GLU A 342 23.62 -55.81 -46.63
C GLU A 342 22.12 -56.15 -46.84
N THR A 343 21.46 -55.17 -47.46
CA THR A 343 20.49 -55.28 -48.58
C THR A 343 19.15 -55.99 -48.36
N ILE A 344 18.05 -55.28 -48.69
CA ILE A 344 17.17 -55.70 -49.80
C ILE A 344 16.26 -54.53 -50.20
N SER A 345 16.38 -54.21 -51.47
CA SER A 345 15.54 -53.31 -52.24
C SER A 345 14.11 -53.85 -52.37
N GLU A 346 13.21 -52.97 -52.83
CA GLU A 346 12.08 -53.35 -53.67
C GLU A 346 11.04 -54.31 -53.09
N LEU A 347 9.97 -53.75 -52.53
CA LEU A 347 8.65 -54.37 -52.61
C LEU A 347 7.52 -53.33 -52.65
N PHE A 348 7.59 -52.44 -53.65
CA PHE A 348 6.48 -51.98 -54.51
C PHE A 348 5.21 -51.35 -53.84
N PRO A 349 4.21 -50.83 -54.59
CA PRO A 349 4.21 -49.47 -55.15
C PRO A 349 2.85 -48.75 -54.98
N ASP A 350 2.71 -47.62 -55.68
CA ASP A 350 1.50 -46.83 -55.92
C ASP A 350 0.15 -47.59 -56.01
N GLY A 351 -0.91 -46.94 -55.53
CA GLY A 351 -2.16 -46.92 -56.30
C GLY A 351 -3.47 -47.01 -55.54
N LEU A 352 -4.21 -45.89 -55.65
CA LEU A 352 -5.63 -45.78 -56.05
C LEU A 352 -6.68 -45.33 -55.02
N PRO A 353 -7.69 -44.58 -55.50
CA PRO A 353 -8.60 -43.74 -54.72
C PRO A 353 -9.95 -44.42 -54.48
N HIS A 354 -10.75 -43.87 -53.56
CA HIS A 354 -12.20 -44.08 -53.59
C HIS A 354 -13.00 -42.78 -53.48
N LYS A 355 -13.85 -42.64 -54.50
CA LYS A 355 -14.95 -41.69 -54.68
C LYS A 355 -16.11 -41.96 -53.71
N LYS A 356 -16.78 -40.86 -53.34
CA LYS A 356 -18.24 -40.63 -53.23
C LYS A 356 -19.10 -41.51 -52.31
N ALA A 357 -19.83 -40.83 -51.43
CA ALA A 357 -21.28 -40.65 -51.60
C ALA A 357 -21.61 -39.16 -51.43
#